data_AF-A0A7C5NT51-F1
#
_entry.id   AF-A0A7C5NT51-F1
#
_cell.length_a   1.000
_cell.length_b   1.000
_cell.length_c   1.000
_cell.angle_alpha   90.00
_cell.angle_beta   90.00
_cell.angle_gamma   90.00
#
_symmetry.space_group_name_H-M   'P 1'
#
loop_
_entity.id
_entity.type
_entity.pdbx_description
1 polymer ?
#
loop_
_entity_poly.entity_id
_entity_poly.type
_entity_poly.pdbx_seq_one_letter_code
_entity_poly.pdbx_strand_id
1 'polypeptide(L)' 'MRVAVVTENARVYYLATKILHEYKIPFYSLRLTDRIPFDVEVVLTSVEEYDKINFPVKIAVVNENFIDELLARLEGRK' A
#
# COMPACT_ATOMS: atom_id res chain seq x y z
N MET A 1 -7.16 -10.39 0.03
CA MET A 1 -7.00 -9.13 0.77
C MET A 1 -6.36 -8.14 -0.18
N ARG A 2 -7.12 -7.11 -0.58
CA ARG A 2 -6.86 -6.31 -1.79
C ARG A 2 -5.67 -5.34 -1.68
N VAL A 3 -5.13 -5.14 -0.48
CA VAL A 3 -4.07 -4.16 -0.21
C VAL A 3 -2.88 -4.82 0.48
N ALA A 4 -1.66 -4.44 0.10
CA ALA A 4 -0.45 -4.77 0.82
C ALA A 4 0.35 -3.51 1.14
N VAL A 5 0.96 -3.44 2.31
CA VAL A 5 1.96 -2.45 2.70
C VAL A 5 3.33 -3.13 2.58
N VAL A 6 4.18 -2.61 1.71
CA VAL A 6 5.53 -3.12 1.45
C VAL A 6 6.51 -1.97 1.63
N THR A 7 7.18 -1.92 2.78
CA THR A 7 8.15 -0.85 3.08
C THR A 7 9.05 -1.23 4.25
N GLU A 8 10.32 -0.83 4.20
CA GLU A 8 11.25 -0.85 5.35
C GLU A 8 11.26 0.50 6.08
N ASN A 9 10.60 1.53 5.54
CA ASN A 9 10.49 2.85 6.16
C ASN A 9 9.41 2.84 7.26
N ALA A 10 9.84 2.83 8.52
CA ALA A 10 8.96 2.77 9.68
C ALA A 10 7.92 3.91 9.74
N ARG A 11 8.24 5.11 9.24
CA ARG A 11 7.30 6.24 9.23
C ARG A 11 6.18 6.01 8.23
N VAL A 12 6.54 5.54 7.03
CA VAL A 12 5.58 5.20 5.98
C VAL A 12 4.70 4.04 6.42
N TYR A 13 5.28 3.01 7.02
CA TYR A 13 4.54 1.89 7.58
C TYR A 13 3.50 2.36 8.61
N TYR A 14 3.92 3.15 9.59
CA TYR A 14 3.02 3.66 10.63
C TYR A 14 1.88 4.50 10.04
N LEU A 15 2.19 5.41 9.12
CA LEU A 15 1.19 6.26 8.46
C LEU A 15 0.18 5.43 7.68
N ALA A 16 0.65 4.48 6.85
CA ALA A 16 -0.21 3.62 6.05
C ALA A 16 -1.11 2.77 6.95
N THR A 17 -0.54 2.08 7.94
CA THR A 17 -1.30 1.19 8.83
C THR A 17 -2.31 1.94 9.70
N LYS A 18 -1.96 3.11 10.23
CA LYS A 18 -2.88 3.97 10.98
C LYS A 18 -4.13 4.28 10.15
N ILE A 19 -3.94 4.80 8.94
CA ILE A 19 -5.05 5.21 8.07
C ILE A 19 -5.86 4.00 7.58
N LEU A 20 -5.21 2.90 7.20
CA LEU A 20 -5.92 1.68 6.81
C LEU A 20 -6.78 1.13 7.96
N HIS A 21 -6.30 1.19 9.20
CA HIS A 21 -7.09 0.79 10.36
C HIS A 21 -8.28 1.72 10.62
N GLU A 22 -8.11 3.04 10.52
CA GLU A 22 -9.20 4.01 10.66
C GLU A 22 -10.32 3.76 9.65
N TYR A 23 -9.96 3.41 8.41
CA TYR A 23 -10.91 3.07 7.34
C TYR A 23 -11.35 1.60 7.33
N LYS A 24 -10.90 0.79 8.30
CA LYS A 24 -11.19 -0.65 8.40
C LYS A 24 -10.84 -1.44 7.13
N ILE A 25 -9.78 -1.02 6.43
CA ILE A 25 -9.28 -1.70 5.23
C ILE A 25 -8.30 -2.78 5.67
N PRO A 26 -8.57 -4.07 5.39
CA PRO A 26 -7.65 -5.14 5.72
C PRO A 26 -6.47 -5.15 4.75
N PHE A 27 -5.26 -5.40 5.25
CA PHE A 27 -4.03 -5.35 4.45
C PHE A 27 -3.00 -6.41 4.87
N TYR A 28 -2.13 -6.79 3.93
CA TYR A 28 -0.91 -7.54 4.23
C TYR A 28 0.20 -6.58 4.64
N SER A 29 0.99 -6.94 5.66
CA SER A 29 2.26 -6.30 5.96
C SER A 29 3.38 -7.20 5.46
N LEU A 30 4.14 -6.75 4.48
CA LEU A 30 5.16 -7.55 3.78
C LEU A 30 6.50 -6.81 3.77
N ARG A 31 7.58 -7.57 3.70
CA ARG A 31 8.94 -7.07 3.44
C ARG A 31 9.17 -6.94 1.93
N LEU A 32 10.21 -6.19 1.54
CA LEU A 32 10.60 -6.04 0.13
C LEU A 32 10.95 -7.38 -0.55
N THR A 33 11.40 -8.38 0.23
CA THR A 33 11.78 -9.70 -0.25
C THR A 33 10.64 -10.72 -0.24
N ASP A 34 9.49 -10.38 0.37
CA ASP A 34 8.36 -11.28 0.44
C ASP A 34 7.64 -11.36 -0.90
N ARG A 35 7.05 -12.53 -1.19
CA ARG A 35 6.19 -12.68 -2.37
C ARG A 35 4.85 -11.99 -2.10
N ILE A 36 4.43 -11.16 -3.04
CA ILE A 36 3.12 -10.49 -2.99
C ILE A 36 2.02 -11.52 -3.32
N PRO A 37 1.03 -11.73 -2.42
CA PRO A 37 -0.10 -12.62 -2.68
C PRO A 37 -0.93 -12.22 -3.90
N PHE A 38 -1.55 -13.21 -4.58
CA PHE A 38 -2.27 -13.00 -5.85
C PHE A 38 -3.57 -12.19 -5.70
N ASP A 39 -4.10 -12.11 -4.49
CA ASP A 39 -5.33 -11.41 -4.14
C ASP A 39 -5.08 -9.96 -3.71
N VAL A 40 -3.82 -9.50 -3.79
CA VAL A 40 -3.43 -8.09 -3.68
C VAL A 40 -3.71 -7.40 -5.01
N GLU A 41 -4.36 -6.24 -4.94
CA GLU A 41 -4.64 -5.39 -6.08
C GLU A 41 -3.82 -4.09 -6.05
N VAL A 42 -3.44 -3.61 -4.85
CA VAL A 42 -2.66 -2.38 -4.67
C VAL A 42 -1.57 -2.57 -3.62
N VAL A 43 -0.37 -2.09 -3.93
CA VAL A 43 0.74 -2.00 -2.98
C VAL A 43 0.96 -0.57 -2.52
N LEU A 44 1.02 -0.35 -1.20
CA LEU A 44 1.46 0.90 -0.57
C LEU A 44 2.93 0.77 -0.20
N THR A 45 3.74 1.78 -0.55
CA THR A 45 5.19 1.77 -0.34
C THR A 45 5.72 3.18 -0.12
N SER A 46 7.00 3.32 0.29
CA SER A 46 7.69 4.61 0.25
C SER A 46 8.07 5.01 -1.18
N VAL A 47 8.39 6.30 -1.38
CA VAL A 47 8.89 6.83 -2.66
C VAL A 47 10.22 6.17 -3.03
N GLU A 48 11.12 5.99 -2.07
CA GLU A 48 12.46 5.43 -2.27
C GLU A 48 12.45 3.92 -2.62
N GLU A 49 11.36 3.24 -2.29
CA GLU A 49 11.17 1.80 -2.50
C GLU A 49 10.26 1.51 -3.69
N TYR A 50 9.60 2.53 -4.24
CA TYR A 50 8.60 2.39 -5.29
C TYR A 50 9.12 1.59 -6.49
N ASP A 51 10.33 1.89 -6.96
CA ASP A 51 10.95 1.22 -8.12
C ASP A 51 11.57 -0.14 -7.77
N LYS A 52 11.77 -0.44 -6.49
CA LYS A 52 12.30 -1.74 -6.03
C LYS A 52 11.24 -2.83 -6.02
N ILE A 53 9.96 -2.44 -5.98
CA ILE A 53 8.83 -3.36 -5.95
C ILE A 53 8.32 -3.60 -7.37
N ASN A 54 8.42 -4.85 -7.83
CA ASN A 54 7.87 -5.27 -9.11
C ASN A 54 6.38 -5.64 -8.97
N PHE A 55 5.50 -4.63 -9.00
CA PHE A 55 4.06 -4.80 -8.94
C PHE A 55 3.38 -3.74 -9.80
N PRO A 56 2.30 -4.07 -10.55
CA PRO A 56 1.72 -3.16 -11.54
C PRO A 56 1.05 -1.92 -10.93
N VAL A 57 0.42 -2.06 -9.77
CA VAL A 57 -0.37 -1.00 -9.14
C VAL A 57 0.21 -0.67 -7.77
N LYS A 58 0.95 0.43 -7.71
CA LYS A 58 1.66 0.89 -6.53
C LYS A 58 1.23 2.31 -6.17
N ILE A 59 1.20 2.66 -4.88
CA ILE A 59 0.96 4.01 -4.38
C ILE A 59 2.13 4.37 -3.47
N ALA A 60 2.77 5.50 -3.75
CA ALA A 60 3.77 6.06 -2.84
C ALA A 60 3.08 6.82 -1.72
N VAL A 61 3.30 6.41 -0.48
CA VAL A 61 2.71 7.04 0.70
C VAL A 61 3.61 8.20 1.14
N VAL A 62 3.13 9.43 0.88
CA VAL A 62 3.84 10.67 1.24
C VAL A 62 3.17 11.38 2.42
N ASN A 63 1.84 11.34 2.45
CA ASN A 63 0.97 11.94 3.47
C ASN A 63 -0.35 11.16 3.53
N GLU A 64 -1.29 11.56 4.39
CA GLU A 64 -2.58 10.87 4.58
C GLU A 64 -3.47 10.85 3.32
N ASN A 65 -3.23 11.70 2.31
CA ASN A 65 -4.06 11.80 1.10
C ASN A 65 -3.95 10.57 0.17
N PHE A 66 -3.01 9.65 0.42
CA PHE A 66 -2.92 8.40 -0.33
C PHE A 66 -4.22 7.59 -0.27
N ILE A 67 -5.04 7.80 0.78
CA ILE A 67 -6.30 7.08 0.98
C ILE A 67 -7.31 7.34 -0.14
N ASP A 68 -7.36 8.56 -0.68
CA ASP A 68 -8.30 8.91 -1.76
C ASP A 68 -7.95 8.15 -3.05
N GLU A 69 -6.65 8.07 -3.37
CA GLU A 69 -6.13 7.30 -4.50
C GLU A 69 -6.37 5.79 -4.29
N LEU A 70 -6.14 5.29 -3.06
CA LEU A 70 -6.40 3.89 -2.72
C LEU A 70 -7.88 3.53 -2.90
N LEU A 71 -8.79 4.35 -2.38
CA LEU A 71 -10.23 4.12 -2.49
C LEU A 71 -10.71 4.19 -3.94
N ALA A 72 -10.23 5.16 -4.73
CA ALA A 72 -10.55 5.25 -6.15
C ALA A 72 -10.17 3.96 -6.92
N ARG A 73 -8.99 3.39 -6.60
CA ARG A 73 -8.54 2.11 -7.19
C ARG A 73 -9.35 0.92 -6.73
N LEU A 74 -9.68 0.85 -5.44
CA LEU A 74 -10.49 -0.25 -4.90
C LEU A 74 -11.94 -0.22 -5.39
N GLU A 75 -12.51 0.96 -5.65
CA GLU A 75 -13.85 1.12 -6.23
C GLU A 75 -13.90 0.86 -7.75
N GLY A 76 -12.74 0.67 -8.40
CA GLY A 76 -12.68 0.44 -9.84
C GLY A 76 -13.06 1.67 -10.67
N ARG A 77 -12.92 2.88 -10.11
CA ARG A 77 -13.11 4.13 -10.87
C ARG A 77 -11.93 4.26 -11.83
N LYS A 78 -12.18 3.94 -13.11
CA LYS A 78 -11.29 4.19 -14.26
C LYS A 78 -11.14 5.69 -14.51
#